data_AF-A0A4D6H0G1-F1
#
_entry.id   AF-A0A4D6H0G1-F1
#
_cell.length_a   1.000
_cell.length_b   1.000
_cell.length_c   1.000
_cell.angle_alpha   90.00
_cell.angle_beta   90.00
_cell.angle_gamma   90.00
#
_symmetry.space_group_name_H-M   'P 1'
#
loop_
_entity.id
_entity.type
_entity.pdbx_description
1 polymer ?
#
loop_
_entity_poly.entity_id
_entity_poly.type
_entity_poly.pdbx_seq_one_letter_code
_entity_poly.pdbx_strand_id
1 'polypeptide(L)'
;MAAHGEGEESGSAVASDDVSDEIEVEAGARGAVYALLARLFTEADEELYAALSGGGVTDECARLLERTGLDVDPPDLTVEEERETLSARYNDLFVVGYSEVVDRTDGTVHNEGPPVSLYESGYRPNVSWNDVNLDLARAYEYFGCQVDEDVRRNHDHLRLELEFMGYLCRREAAVDPDVAAARLDFHDRHLRPFAEGIADALASETGTGLYGRLGDFLDRFTAADVDDLAARREAAETDASRGERR
;
A
#
# COMPACT_ATOMS: atom_id res chain seq x y z
N MET A 1 22.29 -32.70 -61.24
CA MET A 1 21.23 -31.69 -61.30
C MET A 1 20.53 -31.77 -59.94
N ALA A 2 21.09 -31.12 -58.91
CA ALA A 2 20.82 -29.74 -58.48
C ALA A 2 19.32 -29.58 -58.10
N ALA A 3 18.91 -29.09 -56.93
CA ALA A 3 19.62 -28.40 -55.86
C ALA A 3 18.85 -28.43 -54.52
N HIS A 4 19.60 -28.16 -53.47
CA HIS A 4 19.30 -27.55 -52.16
C HIS A 4 17.91 -26.97 -51.85
N GLY A 5 17.54 -27.13 -50.58
CA GLY A 5 16.61 -26.27 -49.85
C GLY A 5 16.56 -26.63 -48.35
N GLU A 6 17.56 -26.15 -47.59
CA GLU A 6 17.57 -26.08 -46.12
C GLU A 6 16.84 -24.80 -45.64
N GLY A 7 16.40 -24.79 -44.37
CA GLY A 7 15.91 -23.61 -43.63
C GLY A 7 14.41 -23.35 -43.84
N GLU A 8 13.59 -23.03 -42.83
CA GLU A 8 13.86 -22.21 -41.65
C GLU A 8 13.07 -22.75 -40.44
N GLU A 9 13.78 -23.11 -39.38
CA GLU A 9 13.24 -23.10 -38.02
C GLU A 9 13.11 -21.62 -37.64
N SER A 10 11.90 -21.08 -37.74
CA SER A 10 11.59 -19.72 -37.29
C SER A 10 11.52 -19.72 -35.76
N GLY A 11 12.68 -19.52 -35.13
CA GLY A 11 12.77 -19.19 -33.72
C GLY A 11 12.01 -17.90 -33.42
N SER A 12 10.93 -18.02 -32.67
CA SER A 12 10.23 -16.90 -32.03
C SER A 12 9.87 -17.32 -30.61
N ALA A 13 10.86 -17.33 -29.73
CA ALA A 13 10.64 -17.57 -28.30
C ALA A 13 11.85 -17.08 -27.49
N VAL A 14 12.00 -15.77 -27.26
CA VAL A 14 12.97 -15.26 -26.26
C VAL A 14 12.58 -13.91 -25.63
N ALA A 15 11.31 -13.49 -25.60
CA ALA A 15 10.95 -12.20 -24.97
C ALA A 15 9.71 -12.23 -24.07
N SER A 16 9.00 -13.37 -24.00
CA SER A 16 7.75 -13.46 -23.24
C SER A 16 7.93 -14.04 -21.83
N ASP A 17 8.87 -14.97 -21.63
CA ASP A 17 9.10 -15.61 -20.32
C ASP A 17 9.82 -14.65 -19.37
N ASP A 18 10.90 -14.00 -19.83
CA ASP A 18 11.75 -13.13 -19.01
C ASP A 18 10.97 -11.91 -18.47
N VAL A 19 10.13 -11.31 -19.33
CA VAL A 19 9.28 -10.17 -18.95
C VAL A 19 8.16 -10.59 -18.00
N SER A 20 7.58 -11.79 -18.17
CA SER A 20 6.55 -12.29 -17.25
C SER A 20 7.15 -12.60 -15.88
N ASP A 21 8.28 -13.29 -15.85
CA ASP A 21 9.00 -13.62 -14.63
C ASP A 21 9.46 -12.36 -13.87
N GLU A 22 9.96 -11.35 -14.59
CA GLU A 22 10.32 -10.05 -14.01
C GLU A 22 9.10 -9.34 -13.40
N ILE A 23 7.98 -9.26 -14.12
CA ILE A 23 6.73 -8.66 -13.63
C ILE A 23 6.20 -9.41 -12.40
N GLU A 24 6.27 -10.74 -12.40
CA GLU A 24 5.84 -11.57 -11.28
C GLU A 24 6.72 -11.33 -10.04
N VAL A 25 8.04 -11.21 -10.23
CA VAL A 25 8.99 -10.86 -9.17
C VAL A 25 8.75 -9.45 -8.64
N GLU A 26 8.51 -8.48 -9.51
CA GLU A 26 8.22 -7.08 -9.16
C GLU A 26 6.92 -6.95 -8.37
N ALA A 27 5.82 -7.50 -8.88
CA ALA A 27 4.54 -7.49 -8.20
C ALA A 27 4.63 -8.21 -6.84
N GLY A 28 5.32 -9.36 -6.78
CA GLY A 28 5.57 -10.06 -5.52
C GLY A 28 6.34 -9.21 -4.51
N ALA A 29 7.38 -8.49 -4.94
CA ALA A 29 8.16 -7.59 -4.10
C ALA A 29 7.32 -6.41 -3.59
N ARG A 30 6.51 -5.79 -4.45
CA ARG A 30 5.58 -4.72 -4.06
C ARG A 30 4.60 -5.21 -2.99
N GLY A 31 4.08 -6.43 -3.16
CA GLY A 31 3.22 -7.06 -2.17
C GLY A 31 3.88 -7.27 -0.81
N ALA A 32 5.18 -7.55 -0.78
CA ALA A 32 5.95 -7.65 0.46
C ALA A 32 6.18 -6.27 1.11
N VAL A 33 6.39 -5.20 0.34
CA VAL A 33 6.45 -3.83 0.87
C VAL A 33 5.12 -3.42 1.51
N TYR A 34 3.98 -3.70 0.87
CA TYR A 34 2.66 -3.44 1.48
C TYR A 34 2.44 -4.23 2.78
N ALA A 35 2.86 -5.49 2.83
CA ALA A 35 2.79 -6.28 4.06
C ALA A 35 3.70 -5.71 5.17
N LEU A 36 4.89 -5.21 4.81
CA LEU A 36 5.79 -4.53 5.73
C LEU A 36 5.15 -3.24 6.27
N LEU A 37 4.58 -2.40 5.41
CA LEU A 37 3.84 -1.19 5.80
C LEU A 37 2.67 -1.52 6.73
N ALA A 38 1.87 -2.55 6.42
CA ALA A 38 0.76 -2.99 7.26
C ALA A 38 1.22 -3.36 8.67
N ARG A 39 2.42 -3.96 8.79
CA ARG A 39 3.05 -4.30 10.07
C ARG A 39 3.58 -3.06 10.81
N LEU A 40 4.13 -2.08 10.09
CA LEU A 40 4.74 -0.89 10.66
C LEU A 40 3.72 0.13 11.17
N PHE A 41 2.50 0.15 10.63
CA PHE A 41 1.36 0.92 11.15
C PHE A 41 0.60 0.19 12.28
N THR A 42 1.34 -0.54 13.12
CA THR A 42 0.82 -1.15 14.36
C THR A 42 1.70 -0.74 15.52
N GLU A 43 1.17 -0.84 16.75
CA GLU A 43 2.01 -0.68 17.93
C GLU A 43 3.15 -1.71 17.90
N ALA A 44 4.38 -1.23 18.10
CA ALA A 44 5.56 -2.08 18.09
C ALA A 44 5.60 -2.96 19.35
N ASP A 45 5.40 -4.27 19.15
CA ASP A 45 5.74 -5.27 20.15
C ASP A 45 7.26 -5.42 20.30
N GLU A 46 7.69 -6.31 21.19
CA GLU A 46 9.12 -6.52 21.48
C GLU A 46 9.92 -6.96 20.24
N GLU A 47 9.33 -7.78 19.38
CA GLU A 47 9.99 -8.30 18.18
C GLU A 47 10.17 -7.21 17.13
N LEU A 48 9.11 -6.47 16.79
CA LEU A 48 9.22 -5.38 15.82
C LEU A 48 10.14 -4.27 16.34
N TYR A 49 10.06 -3.92 17.63
CA TYR A 49 10.96 -2.94 18.22
C TYR A 49 12.43 -3.36 18.13
N ALA A 50 12.75 -4.63 18.40
CA ALA A 50 14.12 -5.14 18.27
C ALA A 50 14.61 -5.06 16.80
N ALA A 51 13.75 -5.36 15.83
CA ALA A 51 14.08 -5.26 14.42
C ALA A 51 14.27 -3.82 13.95
N LEU A 52 13.44 -2.89 14.43
CA LEU A 52 13.54 -1.45 14.13
C LEU A 52 14.81 -0.84 14.74
N SER A 53 15.08 -1.11 16.02
CA SER A 53 16.26 -0.58 16.72
C SER A 53 17.58 -1.17 16.21
N GLY A 54 17.55 -2.42 15.71
CA GLY A 54 18.69 -3.07 15.08
C GLY A 54 18.94 -2.68 13.62
N GLY A 55 18.06 -1.88 12.99
CA GLY A 55 18.15 -1.49 11.58
C GLY A 55 17.72 -2.57 10.58
N GLY A 56 17.35 -3.76 11.04
CA GLY A 56 16.98 -4.88 10.16
C GLY A 56 15.75 -4.61 9.29
N VAL A 57 14.81 -3.79 9.79
CA VAL A 57 13.64 -3.34 9.02
C VAL A 57 14.05 -2.41 7.88
N THR A 58 15.00 -1.50 8.12
CA THR A 58 15.54 -0.59 7.09
C THR A 58 16.21 -1.38 5.97
N ASP A 59 17.06 -2.35 6.32
CA ASP A 59 17.75 -3.22 5.36
C ASP A 59 16.77 -4.09 4.56
N GLU A 60 15.72 -4.61 5.22
CA GLU A 60 14.65 -5.36 4.55
C GLU A 60 13.90 -4.49 3.54
N CYS A 61 13.49 -3.28 3.95
CA CYS A 61 12.78 -2.36 3.09
C CYS A 61 13.60 -2.00 1.84
N ALA A 62 14.87 -1.67 2.01
CA ALA A 62 15.76 -1.35 0.89
C ALA A 62 15.88 -2.52 -0.10
N ARG A 63 16.11 -3.73 0.40
CA ARG A 63 16.21 -4.93 -0.45
C ARG A 63 14.90 -5.29 -1.15
N LEU A 64 13.76 -5.03 -0.54
CA LEU A 64 12.47 -5.21 -1.21
C LEU A 64 12.29 -4.18 -2.32
N LEU A 65 12.63 -2.90 -2.07
CA LEU A 65 12.53 -1.82 -3.05
C LEU A 65 13.41 -2.06 -4.29
N GLU A 66 14.62 -2.59 -4.12
CA GLU A 66 15.47 -3.00 -5.25
C GLU A 66 14.80 -3.99 -6.22
N ARG A 67 13.80 -4.73 -5.73
CA ARG A 67 13.08 -5.77 -6.49
C ARG A 67 11.72 -5.33 -7.01
N THR A 68 11.22 -4.14 -6.65
CA THR A 68 9.88 -3.69 -7.08
C THR A 68 9.85 -3.12 -8.49
N GLY A 69 11.01 -2.76 -9.04
CA GLY A 69 11.13 -2.01 -10.30
C GLY A 69 10.76 -0.52 -10.18
N LEU A 70 10.39 -0.05 -8.98
CA LEU A 70 9.95 1.32 -8.75
C LEU A 70 11.12 2.24 -8.38
N ASP A 71 11.12 3.47 -8.91
CA ASP A 71 12.09 4.51 -8.56
C ASP A 71 11.69 5.22 -7.25
N VAL A 72 11.93 4.53 -6.12
CA VAL A 72 11.58 5.03 -4.79
C VAL A 72 12.76 4.86 -3.83
N ASP A 73 13.21 5.97 -3.25
CA ASP A 73 14.27 5.93 -2.25
C ASP A 73 13.80 5.23 -0.96
N PRO A 74 14.63 4.32 -0.39
CA PRO A 74 14.30 3.65 0.86
C PRO A 74 14.27 4.64 2.03
N PRO A 75 13.27 4.54 2.93
CA PRO A 75 13.24 5.33 4.15
C PRO A 75 14.23 4.78 5.19
N ASP A 76 14.72 5.64 6.07
CA ASP A 76 15.36 5.18 7.31
C ASP A 76 14.26 4.79 8.32
N LEU A 77 14.15 3.50 8.63
CA LEU A 77 13.16 2.98 9.58
C LEU A 77 13.78 2.69 10.96
N THR A 78 15.02 3.10 11.17
CA THR A 78 15.75 2.83 12.41
C THR A 78 15.19 3.65 13.56
N VAL A 79 15.08 3.03 14.73
CA VAL A 79 14.58 3.66 15.95
C VAL A 79 15.68 3.70 17.01
N GLU A 80 16.09 4.91 17.40
CA GLU A 80 17.11 5.12 18.43
C GLU A 80 16.54 5.28 19.85
N GLU A 81 15.24 5.58 19.95
CA GLU A 81 14.58 5.80 21.24
C GLU A 81 14.15 4.48 21.91
N GLU A 82 13.83 4.57 23.20
CA GLU A 82 13.33 3.42 23.96
C GLU A 82 11.92 3.01 23.51
N ARG A 83 11.60 1.72 23.61
CA ARG A 83 10.30 1.16 23.19
C ARG A 83 9.09 1.87 23.82
N GLU A 84 9.22 2.28 25.08
CA GLU A 84 8.17 3.02 25.78
C GLU A 84 7.90 4.39 25.14
N THR A 85 8.95 5.10 24.69
CA THR A 85 8.80 6.37 23.96
C THR A 85 8.16 6.16 22.59
N LEU A 86 8.56 5.12 21.86
CA LEU A 86 7.94 4.76 20.58
C LEU A 86 6.44 4.40 20.73
N SER A 87 6.09 3.64 21.78
CA SER A 87 4.71 3.27 22.10
C SER A 87 3.89 4.47 22.55
N ALA A 88 4.45 5.36 23.39
CA ALA A 88 3.79 6.62 23.75
C ALA A 88 3.47 7.45 22.50
N ARG A 89 4.43 7.59 21.58
CA ARG A 89 4.20 8.30 20.32
C ARG A 89 3.15 7.64 19.44
N TYR A 90 3.12 6.30 19.35
CA TYR A 90 2.07 5.60 18.63
C TYR A 90 0.69 5.93 19.19
N ASN A 91 0.56 5.90 20.52
CA ASN A 91 -0.69 6.19 21.19
C ASN A 91 -1.13 7.64 20.98
N ASP A 92 -0.20 8.59 21.11
CA ASP A 92 -0.46 10.02 20.92
C ASP A 92 -0.90 10.34 19.48
N LEU A 93 -0.34 9.67 18.48
CA LEU A 93 -0.66 9.93 17.08
C LEU A 93 -1.92 9.22 16.59
N PHE A 94 -2.14 7.96 16.98
CA PHE A 94 -3.10 7.07 16.31
C PHE A 94 -4.21 6.52 17.20
N VAL A 95 -4.11 6.64 18.53
CA VAL A 95 -5.03 5.98 19.46
C VAL A 95 -5.81 6.97 20.32
N VAL A 96 -5.14 7.95 20.90
CA VAL A 96 -5.75 8.87 21.86
C VAL A 96 -6.45 10.00 21.10
N GLY A 97 -7.78 10.05 21.18
CA GLY A 97 -8.58 11.21 20.77
C GLY A 97 -8.78 12.21 21.92
N TYR A 98 -9.07 13.46 21.56
CA TYR A 98 -9.37 14.52 22.52
C TYR A 98 -10.89 14.71 22.69
N SER A 99 -11.36 14.72 23.94
CA SER A 99 -12.74 15.05 24.27
C SER A 99 -12.78 16.31 25.13
N GLU A 100 -13.31 17.41 24.60
CA GLU A 100 -13.52 18.66 25.35
C GLU A 100 -15.01 18.91 25.61
N VAL A 101 -15.37 19.23 26.86
CA VAL A 101 -16.72 19.67 27.19
C VAL A 101 -16.86 21.15 26.83
N VAL A 102 -17.50 21.41 25.69
CA VAL A 102 -17.70 22.75 25.13
C VAL A 102 -18.77 23.53 25.89
N ASP A 103 -19.82 22.85 26.36
CA ASP A 103 -20.83 23.46 27.22
C ASP A 103 -21.27 22.50 28.34
N ARG A 104 -20.98 22.90 29.59
CA ARG A 104 -21.32 22.12 30.80
C ARG A 104 -22.81 22.20 31.17
N THR A 105 -23.55 23.11 30.56
CA THR A 105 -24.96 23.40 30.88
C THR A 105 -25.90 22.46 30.14
N ASP A 106 -25.55 22.06 28.93
CA ASP A 106 -26.28 21.08 28.13
C ASP A 106 -25.53 19.75 27.93
N GLY A 107 -24.25 19.69 28.34
CA GLY A 107 -23.43 18.50 28.24
C GLY A 107 -22.81 18.29 26.85
N THR A 108 -22.75 19.33 26.01
CA THR A 108 -22.10 19.25 24.70
C THR A 108 -20.61 18.94 24.85
N VAL A 109 -20.21 17.79 24.30
CA VAL A 109 -18.82 17.34 24.23
C VAL A 109 -18.39 17.36 22.77
N HIS A 110 -17.32 18.10 22.47
CA HIS A 110 -16.60 17.98 21.22
C HIS A 110 -15.64 16.80 21.36
N ASN A 111 -15.84 15.77 20.55
CA ASN A 111 -14.93 14.64 20.46
C ASN A 111 -14.16 14.77 19.15
N GLU A 112 -12.85 14.87 19.26
CA GLU A 112 -11.91 14.81 18.16
C GLU A 112 -11.19 13.46 18.23
N GLY A 113 -11.04 12.82 17.08
CA GLY A 113 -10.29 11.58 16.97
C GLY A 113 -8.81 11.78 17.30
N PRO A 114 -7.99 10.72 17.19
CA PRO A 114 -6.54 10.90 17.22
C PRO A 114 -6.08 11.88 16.13
N PRO A 115 -4.97 12.60 16.32
CA PRO A 115 -4.44 13.55 15.35
C PRO A 115 -4.27 12.96 13.95
N VAL A 116 -3.91 11.67 13.88
CA VAL A 116 -3.81 10.91 12.64
C VAL A 116 -4.76 9.71 12.72
N SER A 117 -5.86 9.78 11.97
CA SER A 117 -6.79 8.67 11.85
C SER A 117 -6.17 7.51 11.06
N LEU A 118 -6.29 6.27 11.56
CA LEU A 118 -5.99 5.08 10.76
C LEU A 118 -7.21 4.54 10.02
N TYR A 119 -8.21 5.40 9.76
CA TYR A 119 -9.43 5.09 9.01
C TYR A 119 -9.59 6.01 7.78
N GLU A 120 -9.80 5.43 6.60
CA GLU A 120 -9.85 6.11 5.30
C GLU A 120 -10.90 7.23 5.28
N SER A 121 -12.07 6.93 5.86
CA SER A 121 -13.19 7.86 5.96
C SER A 121 -12.84 9.20 6.63
N GLY A 122 -11.80 9.24 7.47
CA GLY A 122 -11.28 10.47 8.07
C GLY A 122 -10.66 11.45 7.07
N TYR A 123 -10.26 10.96 5.89
CA TYR A 123 -9.60 11.73 4.83
C TYR A 123 -10.50 11.94 3.60
N ARG A 124 -11.76 11.50 3.67
CA ARG A 124 -12.73 11.56 2.58
C ARG A 124 -13.93 12.43 2.96
N PRO A 125 -13.77 13.76 3.09
CA PRO A 125 -14.85 14.64 3.58
C PRO A 125 -16.10 14.66 2.69
N ASN A 126 -15.97 14.22 1.44
CA ASN A 126 -17.05 14.20 0.46
C ASN A 126 -17.74 12.81 0.33
N VAL A 127 -17.31 11.80 1.09
CA VAL A 127 -17.85 10.43 1.02
C VAL A 127 -18.25 9.98 2.42
N SER A 128 -19.41 9.34 2.57
CA SER A 128 -19.83 8.88 3.89
C SER A 128 -19.03 7.65 4.32
N TRP A 129 -18.79 7.50 5.63
CA TRP A 129 -18.15 6.31 6.21
C TRP A 129 -18.80 5.00 5.73
N ASN A 130 -20.13 4.99 5.60
CA ASN A 130 -20.89 3.82 5.16
C ASN A 130 -20.64 3.51 3.68
N ASP A 131 -20.51 4.52 2.83
CA ASP A 131 -20.22 4.30 1.41
C ASP A 131 -18.80 3.75 1.22
N VAL A 132 -17.81 4.31 1.94
CA VAL A 132 -16.43 3.80 1.95
C VAL A 132 -16.39 2.33 2.38
N ASN A 133 -16.99 2.00 3.53
CA ASN A 133 -16.98 0.64 4.06
C ASN A 133 -17.73 -0.35 3.16
N LEU A 134 -18.84 0.06 2.53
CA LEU A 134 -19.58 -0.81 1.61
C LEU A 134 -18.78 -1.09 0.33
N ASP A 135 -18.06 -0.09 -0.20
CA ASP A 135 -17.23 -0.26 -1.38
C ASP A 135 -16.04 -1.19 -1.09
N LEU A 136 -15.35 -0.98 0.03
CA LEU A 136 -14.27 -1.86 0.49
C LEU A 136 -14.75 -3.29 0.74
N ALA A 137 -15.90 -3.48 1.39
CA ALA A 137 -16.48 -4.81 1.61
C ALA A 137 -16.74 -5.54 0.27
N ARG A 138 -17.24 -4.82 -0.75
CA ARG A 138 -17.44 -5.38 -2.10
C ARG A 138 -16.12 -5.71 -2.79
N ALA A 139 -15.11 -4.85 -2.67
CA ALA A 139 -13.78 -5.11 -3.22
C ALA A 139 -13.17 -6.37 -2.59
N TYR A 140 -13.22 -6.50 -1.26
CA TYR A 140 -12.72 -7.68 -0.55
C TYR A 140 -13.49 -8.94 -0.97
N GLU A 141 -14.83 -8.89 -0.99
CA GLU A 141 -15.69 -10.02 -1.36
C GLU A 141 -15.42 -10.48 -2.79
N TYR A 142 -15.26 -9.57 -3.75
CA TYR A 142 -14.96 -9.89 -5.15
C TYR A 142 -13.71 -10.75 -5.28
N PHE A 143 -12.71 -10.50 -4.43
CA PHE A 143 -11.46 -11.23 -4.39
C PHE A 143 -11.44 -12.40 -3.41
N GLY A 144 -12.58 -12.74 -2.79
CA GLY A 144 -12.72 -13.84 -1.84
C GLY A 144 -12.12 -13.58 -0.47
N CYS A 145 -11.88 -12.31 -0.12
CA CYS A 145 -11.39 -11.89 1.19
C CYS A 145 -12.55 -11.53 2.13
N GLN A 146 -12.34 -11.77 3.41
CA GLN A 146 -13.27 -11.36 4.47
C GLN A 146 -12.46 -10.73 5.62
N VAL A 147 -13.03 -9.71 6.25
CA VAL A 147 -12.45 -9.13 7.47
C VAL A 147 -12.83 -10.02 8.64
N ASP A 148 -11.88 -10.23 9.55
CA ASP A 148 -12.14 -10.93 10.80
C ASP A 148 -13.03 -10.07 11.71
N GLU A 149 -14.31 -10.47 11.85
CA GLU A 149 -15.32 -9.77 12.65
C GLU A 149 -15.05 -9.85 14.16
N ASP A 150 -14.21 -10.79 14.62
CA ASP A 150 -13.82 -10.89 16.03
C ASP A 150 -12.83 -9.77 16.41
N VAL A 151 -12.13 -9.20 15.43
CA VAL A 151 -11.29 -8.02 15.57
C VAL A 151 -12.15 -6.79 15.30
N ARG A 152 -12.34 -5.91 16.29
CA ARG A 152 -13.12 -4.66 16.15
C ARG A 152 -12.41 -3.62 15.26
N ARG A 153 -12.28 -3.90 13.96
CA ARG A 153 -11.77 -2.98 12.93
C ARG A 153 -12.78 -2.94 11.79
N ASN A 154 -13.10 -1.73 11.36
CA ASN A 154 -13.91 -1.51 10.17
C ASN A 154 -13.06 -1.75 8.90
N HIS A 155 -13.72 -1.94 7.76
CA HIS A 155 -13.08 -2.29 6.48
C HIS A 155 -12.08 -1.23 6.02
N ASP A 156 -12.35 0.04 6.38
CA ASP A 156 -11.57 1.24 6.05
C ASP A 156 -10.36 1.48 6.95
N HIS A 157 -9.96 0.49 7.74
CA HIS A 157 -8.74 0.59 8.54
C HIS A 157 -7.50 0.41 7.64
N LEU A 158 -6.53 1.34 7.69
CA LEU A 158 -5.32 1.34 6.84
C LEU A 158 -4.64 -0.02 6.71
N ARG A 159 -4.39 -0.67 7.86
CA ARG A 159 -3.80 -2.01 7.90
C ARG A 159 -4.51 -3.02 6.99
N LEU A 160 -5.84 -3.04 6.96
CA LEU A 160 -6.61 -3.98 6.13
C LEU A 160 -6.45 -3.65 4.65
N GLU A 161 -6.47 -2.37 4.29
CA GLU A 161 -6.28 -1.94 2.90
C GLU A 161 -4.86 -2.25 2.41
N LEU A 162 -3.83 -2.08 3.26
CA LEU A 162 -2.45 -2.47 2.94
C LEU A 162 -2.30 -3.99 2.82
N GLU A 163 -2.89 -4.77 3.72
CA GLU A 163 -2.91 -6.23 3.64
C GLU A 163 -3.61 -6.71 2.35
N PHE A 164 -4.71 -6.05 1.98
CA PHE A 164 -5.45 -6.34 0.76
C PHE A 164 -4.66 -5.97 -0.50
N MET A 165 -4.06 -4.78 -0.56
CA MET A 165 -3.19 -4.40 -1.68
C MET A 165 -2.00 -5.36 -1.81
N GLY A 166 -1.39 -5.76 -0.69
CA GLY A 166 -0.33 -6.77 -0.69
C GLY A 166 -0.81 -8.13 -1.21
N TYR A 167 -2.05 -8.52 -0.92
CA TYR A 167 -2.69 -9.70 -1.49
C TYR A 167 -2.93 -9.57 -3.00
N LEU A 168 -3.42 -8.43 -3.50
CA LEU A 168 -3.60 -8.19 -4.94
C LEU A 168 -2.26 -8.28 -5.67
N CYS A 169 -1.20 -7.68 -5.13
CA CYS A 169 0.15 -7.79 -5.69
C CYS A 169 0.61 -9.25 -5.84
N ARG A 170 0.38 -10.09 -4.82
CA ARG A 170 0.70 -11.53 -4.89
C ARG A 170 -0.17 -12.29 -5.89
N ARG A 171 -1.42 -11.86 -6.09
CA ARG A 171 -2.31 -12.45 -7.09
C ARG A 171 -1.90 -12.10 -8.52
N GLU A 172 -1.49 -10.86 -8.77
CA GLU A 172 -0.91 -10.46 -10.05
C GLU A 172 0.34 -11.28 -10.36
N ALA A 173 1.23 -11.44 -9.38
CA ALA A 173 2.42 -12.29 -9.50
C ALA A 173 2.12 -13.79 -9.70
N ALA A 174 0.88 -14.22 -9.47
CA ALA A 174 0.44 -15.61 -9.61
C ALA A 174 -0.51 -15.81 -10.81
N VAL A 175 -0.29 -15.05 -11.89
CA VAL A 175 -0.83 -15.30 -13.25
C VAL A 175 -2.24 -14.74 -13.53
N ASP A 176 -2.65 -13.63 -12.89
CA ASP A 176 -3.93 -12.97 -13.18
C ASP A 176 -3.73 -11.50 -13.65
N PRO A 177 -3.64 -11.24 -14.96
CA PRO A 177 -3.36 -9.90 -15.50
C PRO A 177 -4.50 -8.90 -15.25
N ASP A 178 -5.72 -9.36 -14.99
CA ASP A 178 -6.85 -8.48 -14.66
C ASP A 178 -6.68 -7.83 -13.27
N VAL A 179 -5.78 -8.38 -12.43
CA VAL A 179 -5.50 -7.84 -11.09
C VAL A 179 -4.77 -6.51 -11.15
N ALA A 180 -3.94 -6.25 -12.16
CA ALA A 180 -3.25 -4.96 -12.30
C ALA A 180 -4.26 -3.80 -12.45
N ALA A 181 -5.33 -4.01 -13.23
CA ALA A 181 -6.41 -3.03 -13.38
C ALA A 181 -7.18 -2.83 -12.06
N ALA A 182 -7.44 -3.90 -11.32
CA ALA A 182 -8.09 -3.81 -10.02
C ALA A 182 -7.21 -3.13 -8.95
N ARG A 183 -5.89 -3.33 -8.98
CA ARG A 183 -4.93 -2.60 -8.13
C ARG A 183 -4.97 -1.11 -8.41
N LEU A 184 -4.95 -0.71 -9.68
CA LEU A 184 -5.04 0.70 -10.07
C LEU A 184 -6.37 1.32 -9.63
N ASP A 185 -7.49 0.61 -9.79
CA ASP A 185 -8.82 1.04 -9.35
C ASP A 185 -8.90 1.17 -7.82
N PHE A 186 -8.32 0.22 -7.07
CA PHE A 186 -8.26 0.29 -5.61
C PHE A 186 -7.38 1.44 -5.11
N HIS A 187 -6.24 1.69 -5.78
CA HIS A 187 -5.41 2.85 -5.50
C HIS A 187 -6.19 4.16 -5.69
N ASP A 188 -6.81 4.35 -6.84
CA ASP A 188 -7.58 5.55 -7.18
C ASP A 188 -8.74 5.78 -6.20
N ARG A 189 -9.48 4.71 -5.88
CA ARG A 189 -10.68 4.82 -5.05
C ARG A 189 -10.42 4.87 -3.56
N HIS A 190 -9.34 4.27 -3.05
CA HIS A 190 -9.11 4.07 -1.62
C HIS A 190 -7.71 4.47 -1.19
N LEU A 191 -6.69 3.73 -1.63
CA LEU A 191 -5.38 3.77 -0.99
C LEU A 191 -4.60 5.07 -1.24
N ARG A 192 -4.72 5.69 -2.42
CA ARG A 192 -4.03 6.97 -2.70
C ARG A 192 -4.57 8.14 -1.88
N PRO A 193 -5.89 8.43 -1.89
CA PRO A 193 -6.45 9.45 -1.00
C PRO A 193 -6.11 9.24 0.48
N PHE A 194 -6.04 7.97 0.91
CA PHE A 194 -5.70 7.63 2.28
C PHE A 194 -4.21 7.87 2.59
N ALA A 195 -3.31 7.41 1.72
CA ALA A 195 -1.87 7.62 1.86
C ALA A 195 -1.52 9.11 1.91
N GLU A 196 -2.10 9.91 1.01
CA GLU A 196 -1.95 11.37 1.00
C GLU A 196 -2.45 12.00 2.30
N GLY A 197 -3.66 11.62 2.74
CA GLY A 197 -4.24 12.14 3.98
C GLY A 197 -3.41 11.82 5.23
N ILE A 198 -2.86 10.60 5.31
CA ILE A 198 -1.97 10.20 6.40
C ILE A 198 -0.67 11.00 6.37
N ALA A 199 -0.04 11.14 5.20
CA ALA A 199 1.19 11.89 5.05
C ALA A 199 1.01 13.36 5.43
N ASP A 200 -0.07 14.00 4.98
CA ASP A 200 -0.41 15.39 5.31
C ASP A 200 -0.68 15.57 6.81
N ALA A 201 -1.42 14.64 7.43
CA ALA A 201 -1.69 14.68 8.86
C ALA A 201 -0.41 14.51 9.68
N LEU A 202 0.45 13.55 9.34
CA LEU A 202 1.74 13.36 10.00
C LEU A 202 2.72 14.51 9.79
N ALA A 203 2.69 15.16 8.63
CA ALA A 203 3.51 16.34 8.34
C ALA A 203 3.07 17.57 9.14
N SER A 204 1.79 17.62 9.54
CA SER A 204 1.22 18.67 10.38
C SER A 204 1.57 18.50 11.86
N GLU A 205 1.97 17.30 12.27
CA GLU A 205 2.35 16.97 13.64
C GLU A 205 3.85 17.14 13.90
N THR A 206 4.21 17.62 15.08
CA THR A 206 5.63 17.77 15.47
C THR A 206 6.15 16.51 16.16
N GLY A 207 7.41 16.15 15.90
CA GLY A 207 8.06 15.07 16.64
C GLY A 207 7.52 13.67 16.32
N THR A 208 7.01 13.46 15.10
CA THR A 208 6.43 12.19 14.63
C THR A 208 7.46 11.06 14.50
N GLY A 209 8.76 11.36 14.44
CA GLY A 209 9.84 10.38 14.47
C GLY A 209 9.72 9.33 13.35
N LEU A 210 9.74 8.04 13.72
CA LEU A 210 9.52 6.93 12.79
C LEU A 210 8.26 7.12 11.95
N TYR A 211 7.14 7.52 12.57
CA TYR A 211 5.84 7.55 11.91
C TYR A 211 5.76 8.63 10.84
N GLY A 212 6.43 9.78 11.02
CA GLY A 212 6.51 10.80 9.96
C GLY A 212 7.23 10.27 8.72
N ARG A 213 8.33 9.52 8.91
CA ARG A 213 9.06 8.89 7.80
C ARG A 213 8.26 7.76 7.15
N LEU A 214 7.45 7.04 7.93
CA LEU A 214 6.53 6.03 7.40
C LEU A 214 5.40 6.66 6.56
N GLY A 215 4.83 7.78 6.99
CA GLY A 215 3.81 8.50 6.24
C GLY A 215 4.33 9.01 4.89
N ASP A 216 5.48 9.67 4.90
CA ASP A 216 6.17 10.12 3.69
C ASP A 216 6.50 8.95 2.73
N PHE A 217 6.99 7.84 3.27
CA PHE A 217 7.29 6.66 2.46
C PHE A 217 6.04 6.00 1.89
N LEU A 218 4.96 5.88 2.68
CA LEU A 218 3.68 5.35 2.22
C LEU A 218 3.17 6.14 1.02
N ASP A 219 3.22 7.48 1.09
CA ASP A 219 2.81 8.34 -0.01
C ASP A 219 3.70 8.14 -1.25
N ARG A 220 5.02 8.28 -1.13
CA ARG A 220 5.93 8.11 -2.27
C ARG A 220 5.81 6.73 -2.92
N PHE A 221 5.72 5.67 -2.12
CA PHE A 221 5.64 4.31 -2.63
C PHE A 221 4.34 4.04 -3.39
N THR A 222 3.20 4.46 -2.82
CA THR A 222 1.90 4.26 -3.47
C THR A 222 1.75 5.12 -4.73
N ALA A 223 2.34 6.32 -4.76
CA ALA A 223 2.38 7.16 -5.96
C ALA A 223 3.17 6.47 -7.09
N ALA A 224 4.37 5.98 -6.79
CA ALA A 224 5.20 5.28 -7.78
C ALA A 224 4.52 4.00 -8.30
N ASP A 225 3.81 3.26 -7.45
CA ASP A 225 3.07 2.06 -7.87
C ASP A 225 1.91 2.41 -8.82
N VAL A 226 1.22 3.53 -8.58
CA VAL A 226 0.18 4.04 -9.50
C VAL A 226 0.77 4.47 -10.84
N ASP A 227 1.88 5.21 -10.83
CA ASP A 227 2.55 5.67 -12.05
C ASP A 227 2.97 4.47 -12.93
N ASP A 228 3.53 3.43 -12.32
CA ASP A 228 3.89 2.20 -13.02
C ASP A 228 2.66 1.47 -13.60
N LEU A 229 1.62 1.26 -12.78
CA LEU A 229 0.38 0.60 -13.21
C LEU A 229 -0.29 1.35 -14.37
N ALA A 230 -0.30 2.69 -14.32
CA ALA A 230 -0.83 3.53 -15.37
C ALA A 230 0.00 3.41 -16.66
N ALA A 231 1.34 3.49 -16.56
CA ALA A 231 2.22 3.34 -17.71
C ALA A 231 2.08 1.97 -18.39
N ARG A 232 1.98 0.89 -17.61
CA ARG A 232 1.74 -0.47 -18.13
C ARG A 232 0.40 -0.58 -18.85
N ARG A 233 -0.65 0.05 -18.31
CA ARG A 233 -1.97 0.09 -18.96
C ARG A 233 -1.94 0.85 -20.29
N GLU A 234 -1.34 2.03 -20.33
CA GLU A 234 -1.20 2.83 -21.55
C GLU A 234 -0.40 2.10 -22.64
N ALA A 235 0.66 1.38 -22.25
CA ALA A 235 1.44 0.55 -23.16
C ALA A 235 0.59 -0.58 -23.76
N ALA A 236 -0.18 -1.31 -22.94
CA ALA A 236 -1.07 -2.38 -23.39
C ALA A 236 -2.16 -1.87 -24.36
N GLU A 237 -2.77 -0.72 -24.07
CA GLU A 237 -3.78 -0.08 -24.94
C GLU A 237 -3.15 0.35 -26.28
N THR A 238 -1.93 0.87 -26.25
CA THR A 238 -1.19 1.26 -27.46
C THR A 238 -0.89 0.07 -28.36
N ASP A 239 -0.43 -1.04 -27.79
CA ASP A 239 -0.13 -2.27 -28.53
C ASP A 239 -1.37 -2.93 -29.12
N ALA A 240 -2.49 -2.97 -28.37
CA ALA A 240 -3.77 -3.44 -28.89
C ALA A 240 -4.21 -2.63 -30.13
N SER A 241 -4.11 -1.30 -30.07
CA SER A 241 -4.44 -0.42 -31.20
C SER A 241 -3.54 -0.65 -32.43
N ARG A 242 -2.30 -1.11 -32.23
CA ARG A 242 -1.34 -1.38 -33.30
C ARG A 242 -1.57 -2.76 -33.94
N GLY A 243 -2.03 -3.73 -33.15
CA GLY A 243 -2.43 -5.06 -33.63
C GLY A 243 -3.66 -5.03 -34.52
N GLU A 244 -4.67 -4.21 -34.21
CA GLU A 244 -5.91 -4.07 -34.99
C GLU A 244 -5.73 -3.35 -36.34
N ARG A 245 -4.60 -2.66 -36.54
CA ARG A 245 -4.27 -1.93 -37.78
C ARG A 245 -3.43 -2.74 -38.77
N ARG A 246 -3.14 -4.02 -38.51
CA ARG A 246 -2.39 -4.93 -39.39
C ARG A 246 -3.30 -6.00 -39.98
#